data_AF-A0A6B2G0E1-F1
#
_entry.id   AF-A0A6B2G0E1-F1
#
_cell.length_a   1.000
_cell.length_b   1.000
_cell.length_c   1.000
_cell.angle_alpha   90.00
_cell.angle_beta   90.00
_cell.angle_gamma   90.00
#
_symmetry.space_group_name_H-M   'P 1'
#
loop_
_entity.id
_entity.type
_entity.pdbx_description
1 polymer ?
#
loop_
_entity_poly.entity_id
_entity_poly.type
_entity_poly.pdbx_seq_one_letter_code
_entity_poly.pdbx_strand_id
1 'polypeptide(L)'
;LIGNILRLFAMKDIKTGEELTITYIDLATPTSVRQAELSQYQMTCTCPKCTCPETQLLRCLDSKKTPEFVLDYIEKLENLFKQTDFTNDPLYKLKSIEREIKNLFPPLNIIWMYFYRAVSDVIRKTSSMESAQAYAEQILDATKRTYNKFSVNYFYECLYFCVVSLVCKEFKLPRFYCNELLIVAKAVYGSNDRIISFILNQINAKR
;
A
#
# COMPACT_ATOMS: atom_id res chain seq x y z
N LEU A 1 -13.76 3.12 13.65
CA LEU A 1 -13.40 2.03 14.58
C LEU A 1 -12.91 2.66 15.87
N ILE A 2 -13.68 2.61 16.95
CA ILE A 2 -13.18 2.93 18.30
C ILE A 2 -12.88 1.57 18.92
N GLY A 3 -11.64 1.12 18.81
CA GLY A 3 -11.18 -0.14 19.39
C GLY A 3 -10.02 0.16 20.33
N ASN A 4 -10.26 0.16 21.64
CA ASN A 4 -9.23 0.40 22.67
C ASN A 4 -8.42 -0.87 23.02
N ILE A 5 -8.52 -1.92 22.19
CA ILE A 5 -7.86 -3.22 22.42
C ILE A 5 -6.88 -3.48 21.28
N LEU A 6 -5.60 -3.57 21.62
CA LEU A 6 -4.56 -4.03 20.71
C LEU A 6 -4.53 -5.56 20.70
N ARG A 7 -4.54 -6.15 19.50
CA ARG A 7 -4.37 -7.60 19.31
C ARG A 7 -3.12 -7.84 18.48
N LEU A 8 -2.33 -8.84 18.87
CA LEU A 8 -1.12 -9.26 18.18
C LEU A 8 -1.34 -10.67 17.64
N PHE A 9 -1.04 -10.85 16.36
CA PHE A 9 -1.19 -12.13 15.66
C PHE A 9 0.14 -12.53 15.05
N ALA A 10 0.45 -13.83 15.12
CA ALA A 10 1.57 -14.39 14.39
C ALA A 10 1.27 -14.41 12.88
N MET A 11 2.19 -13.91 12.06
CA MET A 11 2.07 -13.90 10.59
C MET A 11 2.82 -15.06 9.91
N LYS A 12 3.50 -15.88 10.70
CA LYS A 12 4.24 -17.08 10.29
C LYS A 12 4.28 -18.05 11.47
N ASP A 13 4.66 -19.29 11.20
CA ASP A 13 5.02 -20.24 12.26
C ASP A 13 6.22 -19.70 13.04
N ILE A 14 6.16 -19.85 14.37
CA ILE A 14 7.17 -19.37 15.31
C ILE A 14 7.69 -20.58 16.08
N LYS A 15 9.00 -20.81 16.04
CA LYS A 15 9.63 -21.91 16.79
C LYS A 15 9.80 -21.53 18.26
N THR A 16 9.84 -22.53 19.14
CA THR A 16 10.18 -22.31 20.55
C THR A 16 11.55 -21.63 20.67
N GLY A 17 11.61 -20.51 21.40
CA GLY A 17 12.80 -19.71 21.58
C GLY A 17 13.09 -18.70 20.45
N GLU A 18 12.26 -18.66 19.40
CA GLU A 18 12.37 -17.64 18.35
C GLU A 18 11.88 -16.28 18.87
N GLU A 19 12.58 -15.21 18.50
CA GLU A 19 12.23 -13.84 18.86
C GLU A 19 10.92 -13.40 18.20
N LEU A 20 10.03 -12.81 19.00
CA LEU A 20 8.81 -12.18 18.51
C LEU A 20 9.12 -10.76 18.04
N THR A 21 8.86 -10.48 16.76
CA THR A 21 9.15 -9.18 16.16
C THR A 21 7.90 -8.57 15.54
N ILE A 22 7.78 -7.24 15.63
CA ILE A 22 6.80 -6.44 14.90
C ILE A 22 7.53 -5.36 14.09
N THR A 23 6.84 -4.78 13.12
CA THR A 23 7.40 -3.72 12.27
C THR A 23 6.96 -2.34 12.80
N TYR A 24 7.93 -1.46 13.06
CA TYR A 24 7.67 -0.15 13.70
C TYR A 24 7.44 0.98 12.69
N ILE A 25 7.89 0.78 11.45
CA ILE A 25 7.95 1.80 10.40
C ILE A 25 7.51 1.22 9.05
N ASP A 26 7.16 2.06 8.08
CA ASP A 26 6.68 1.57 6.78
C ASP A 26 7.80 0.82 6.01
N LEU A 27 7.53 -0.41 5.57
CA LEU A 27 8.48 -1.23 4.79
C LEU A 27 8.59 -0.81 3.33
N ALA A 28 7.72 0.09 2.84
CA ALA A 28 7.85 0.67 1.52
C ALA A 28 8.99 1.68 1.43
N THR A 29 9.42 2.29 2.55
CA THR A 29 10.48 3.31 2.56
C THR A 29 11.85 2.75 2.26
N PRO A 30 12.75 3.52 1.61
CA PRO A 30 14.11 3.07 1.34
C PRO A 30 14.86 2.73 2.63
N THR A 31 15.85 1.83 2.56
CA THR A 31 16.63 1.41 3.74
C THR A 31 17.22 2.60 4.51
N SER A 32 17.76 3.59 3.83
CA SER A 32 18.30 4.82 4.46
C SER A 32 17.23 5.58 5.25
N VAL A 33 16.04 5.75 4.68
CA VAL A 33 14.89 6.39 5.35
C VAL A 33 14.44 5.56 6.55
N ARG A 34 14.36 4.24 6.39
CA ARG A 34 14.05 3.31 7.48
C ARG A 34 15.05 3.42 8.63
N GLN A 35 16.36 3.48 8.34
CA GLN A 35 17.38 3.63 9.39
C GLN A 35 17.27 5.00 10.08
N ALA A 36 17.04 6.07 9.31
CA ALA A 36 16.85 7.40 9.87
C ALA A 36 15.63 7.45 10.80
N GLU A 37 14.48 6.90 10.39
CA GLU A 37 13.30 6.80 11.25
C GLU A 37 13.56 5.92 12.47
N LEU A 38 14.26 4.79 12.33
CA LEU A 38 14.54 3.88 13.44
C LEU A 38 15.53 4.46 14.47
N SER A 39 16.32 5.47 14.08
CA SER A 39 17.25 6.15 14.99
C SER A 39 16.55 6.81 16.19
N GLN A 40 15.28 7.19 16.07
CA GLN A 40 14.48 7.72 17.17
C GLN A 40 14.28 6.69 18.30
N TYR A 41 14.37 5.40 17.96
CA TYR A 41 14.33 4.28 18.90
C TYR A 41 15.72 3.81 19.31
N GLN A 42 16.77 4.58 18.96
CA GLN A 42 18.17 4.25 19.22
C GLN A 42 18.58 2.87 18.69
N MET A 43 17.97 2.43 17.58
CA MET A 43 18.28 1.16 16.95
C MET A 43 18.86 1.34 15.55
N THR A 44 19.77 0.43 15.18
CA THR A 44 20.21 0.23 13.80
C THR A 44 19.70 -1.12 13.34
N CYS A 45 18.84 -1.16 12.33
CA CYS A 45 18.21 -2.40 11.89
C CYS A 45 19.13 -3.20 10.97
N THR A 46 19.40 -4.46 11.34
CA THR A 46 20.26 -5.38 10.58
C THR A 46 19.49 -6.51 9.90
N CYS A 47 18.17 -6.41 9.82
CA CYS A 47 17.34 -7.45 9.21
C CYS A 47 17.70 -7.69 7.74
N PRO A 48 17.35 -8.85 7.15
CA PRO A 48 17.67 -9.17 5.75
C PRO A 48 17.20 -8.11 4.75
N LYS A 49 16.09 -7.40 5.02
CA LYS A 49 15.61 -6.30 4.15
C LYS A 49 16.51 -5.05 4.18
N CYS A 50 17.30 -4.87 5.23
CA CYS A 50 18.25 -3.77 5.36
C CYS A 50 19.65 -4.16 4.87
N THR A 51 19.99 -5.45 4.82
CA THR A 51 21.35 -5.91 4.49
C THR A 51 21.47 -6.60 3.13
N CYS A 52 20.40 -7.14 2.55
CA CYS A 52 20.43 -7.84 1.27
C CYS A 52 20.30 -6.87 0.07
N PRO A 53 21.30 -6.77 -0.83
CA PRO A 53 21.27 -5.86 -1.98
C PRO A 53 20.06 -6.05 -2.89
N GLU A 54 19.60 -7.28 -3.11
CA GLU A 54 18.42 -7.56 -3.96
C GLU A 54 17.12 -6.96 -3.38
N THR A 55 16.94 -7.07 -2.06
CA THR A 55 15.79 -6.45 -1.39
C THR A 55 15.87 -4.94 -1.32
N GLN A 56 17.10 -4.40 -1.33
CA GLN A 56 17.35 -2.98 -1.45
C GLN A 56 17.02 -2.49 -2.86
N LEU A 57 17.44 -3.20 -3.91
CA LEU A 57 17.17 -2.85 -5.33
C LEU A 57 15.67 -2.77 -5.65
N LEU A 58 14.86 -3.66 -5.05
CA LEU A 58 13.39 -3.65 -5.23
C LEU A 58 12.69 -2.42 -4.59
N ARG A 59 13.32 -1.75 -3.61
CA ARG A 59 12.69 -0.69 -2.78
C ARG A 59 13.44 0.64 -2.84
N CYS A 60 14.66 0.58 -3.33
CA CYS A 60 15.63 1.65 -3.46
C CYS A 60 16.34 1.40 -4.80
N LEU A 61 16.21 2.34 -5.74
CA LEU A 61 17.25 2.61 -6.74
C LEU A 61 17.37 1.62 -7.92
N ASP A 62 16.50 1.81 -8.94
CA ASP A 62 16.99 1.82 -10.33
C ASP A 62 16.86 3.23 -10.95
N SER A 63 17.00 4.23 -10.10
CA SER A 63 17.26 5.61 -10.51
C SER A 63 18.54 5.98 -9.78
N LYS A 64 19.57 6.47 -10.47
CA LYS A 64 20.86 6.95 -9.92
C LYS A 64 20.72 8.15 -8.95
N LYS A 65 19.74 8.12 -8.05
CA LYS A 65 19.24 9.21 -7.22
C LYS A 65 19.60 8.92 -5.77
N THR A 66 19.90 9.96 -5.01
CA THR A 66 20.21 9.78 -3.59
C THR A 66 18.92 9.61 -2.78
N PRO A 67 18.96 9.01 -1.58
CA PRO A 67 17.81 8.97 -0.67
C PRO A 67 17.16 10.32 -0.41
N GLU A 68 17.97 11.36 -0.27
CA GLU A 68 17.53 12.73 -0.01
C GLU A 68 16.68 13.22 -1.18
N PHE A 69 17.11 12.98 -2.43
CA PHE A 69 16.31 13.31 -3.61
C PHE A 69 14.95 12.61 -3.63
N VAL A 70 14.90 11.33 -3.19
CA VAL A 70 13.63 10.58 -3.13
C VAL A 70 12.71 11.18 -2.08
N LEU A 71 13.23 11.51 -0.90
CA LEU A 71 12.47 12.16 0.18
C LEU A 71 11.93 13.54 -0.25
N ASP A 72 12.79 14.38 -0.84
CA ASP A 72 12.39 15.69 -1.36
C ASP A 72 11.29 15.56 -2.43
N TYR A 73 11.38 14.52 -3.27
CA TYR A 73 10.35 14.27 -4.29
C TYR A 73 9.04 13.78 -3.68
N ILE A 74 9.07 12.97 -2.61
CA ILE A 74 7.86 12.59 -1.85
C ILE A 74 7.18 13.84 -1.31
N GLU A 75 7.93 14.72 -0.64
CA GLU A 75 7.38 15.97 -0.10
C GLU A 75 6.82 16.87 -1.21
N LYS A 76 7.55 16.99 -2.34
CA LYS A 76 7.08 17.70 -3.54
C LYS A 76 5.74 17.14 -4.02
N LEU A 77 5.61 15.82 -4.15
CA LEU A 77 4.38 15.18 -4.57
C LEU A 77 3.24 15.44 -3.58
N GLU A 78 3.46 15.24 -2.28
CA GLU A 78 2.42 15.48 -1.27
C GLU A 78 1.91 16.92 -1.30
N ASN A 79 2.81 17.89 -1.43
CA ASN A 79 2.46 19.30 -1.54
C ASN A 79 1.70 19.59 -2.84
N LEU A 80 2.13 19.01 -3.96
CA LEU A 80 1.42 19.12 -5.24
C LEU A 80 -0.02 18.59 -5.12
N PHE A 81 -0.22 17.42 -4.52
CA PHE A 81 -1.56 16.83 -4.34
C PHE A 81 -2.43 17.62 -3.36
N LYS A 82 -1.86 18.23 -2.32
CA LYS A 82 -2.59 19.10 -1.38
C LYS A 82 -3.05 20.41 -2.03
N GLN A 83 -2.25 20.97 -2.92
CA GLN A 83 -2.51 22.28 -3.53
C GLN A 83 -3.28 22.20 -4.85
N THR A 84 -3.21 21.06 -5.53
CA THR A 84 -3.91 20.86 -6.80
C THR A 84 -5.40 20.69 -6.57
N ASP A 85 -6.21 21.54 -7.20
CA ASP A 85 -7.64 21.31 -7.32
C ASP A 85 -7.91 20.20 -8.35
N PHE A 86 -8.41 19.06 -7.91
CA PHE A 86 -8.76 17.92 -8.78
C PHE A 86 -10.24 17.90 -9.18
N THR A 87 -11.04 18.90 -8.82
CA THR A 87 -12.47 18.92 -9.19
C THR A 87 -12.67 18.96 -10.71
N ASN A 88 -11.82 19.72 -11.40
CA ASN A 88 -11.80 19.79 -12.87
C ASN A 88 -10.68 18.93 -13.44
N ASP A 89 -11.00 18.10 -14.43
CA ASP A 89 -10.08 17.24 -15.18
C ASP A 89 -9.10 16.41 -14.34
N PRO A 90 -9.56 15.67 -13.30
CA PRO A 90 -8.69 14.91 -12.41
C PRO A 90 -7.80 13.93 -13.19
N LEU A 91 -8.35 13.27 -14.20
CA LEU A 91 -7.62 12.27 -14.97
C LEU A 91 -6.45 12.87 -15.76
N TYR A 92 -6.63 14.04 -16.37
CA TYR A 92 -5.57 14.71 -17.11
C TYR A 92 -4.40 15.08 -16.18
N LYS A 93 -4.73 15.65 -15.01
CA LYS A 93 -3.76 16.03 -13.98
C LYS A 93 -2.99 14.81 -13.47
N LEU A 94 -3.69 13.74 -13.13
CA LEU A 94 -3.07 12.48 -12.68
C LEU A 94 -2.15 11.90 -13.76
N LYS A 95 -2.58 11.84 -15.02
CA LYS A 95 -1.75 11.35 -16.13
C LYS A 95 -0.50 12.20 -16.39
N SER A 96 -0.58 13.52 -16.18
CA SER A 96 0.59 14.40 -16.29
C SER A 96 1.63 14.07 -15.21
N ILE A 97 1.18 13.93 -13.96
CA ILE A 97 2.06 13.55 -12.82
C ILE A 97 2.65 12.16 -13.04
N GLU A 98 1.81 11.19 -13.47
CA GLU A 98 2.25 9.83 -13.79
C GLU A 98 3.38 9.82 -14.82
N ARG A 99 3.29 10.65 -15.86
CA ARG A 99 4.32 10.77 -16.90
C ARG A 99 5.62 11.34 -16.36
N GLU A 100 5.56 12.35 -15.48
CA GLU A 100 6.74 12.90 -14.80
C GLU A 100 7.44 11.80 -13.99
N ILE A 101 6.67 11.04 -13.20
CA ILE A 101 7.20 9.96 -12.37
C ILE A 101 7.83 8.87 -13.24
N LYS A 102 7.18 8.42 -14.32
CA LYS A 102 7.74 7.42 -15.26
C LYS A 102 9.09 7.80 -15.82
N ASN A 103 9.31 9.09 -16.06
CA ASN A 103 10.57 9.59 -16.61
C ASN A 103 11.69 9.63 -15.57
N LEU A 104 11.35 9.68 -14.27
CA LEU A 104 12.32 9.87 -13.19
C LEU A 104 12.58 8.58 -12.41
N PHE A 105 11.58 7.71 -12.30
CA PHE A 105 11.60 6.56 -11.42
C PHE A 105 11.12 5.29 -12.14
N PRO A 106 11.84 4.17 -11.95
CA PRO A 106 11.43 2.88 -12.50
C PRO A 106 10.09 2.43 -11.88
N PRO A 107 9.34 1.55 -12.55
CA PRO A 107 8.18 0.89 -11.94
C PRO A 107 8.55 0.26 -10.59
N LEU A 108 7.62 0.26 -9.64
CA LEU A 108 7.78 -0.31 -8.28
C LEU A 108 8.73 0.45 -7.34
N ASN A 109 9.33 1.55 -7.79
CA ASN A 109 9.95 2.50 -6.87
C ASN A 109 8.90 3.02 -5.86
N ILE A 110 9.30 3.32 -4.63
CA ILE A 110 8.42 3.83 -3.59
C ILE A 110 7.56 5.03 -4.02
N ILE A 111 8.09 5.90 -4.89
CA ILE A 111 7.34 7.05 -5.41
C ILE A 111 6.00 6.62 -6.02
N TRP A 112 5.96 5.45 -6.67
CA TRP A 112 4.73 4.87 -7.19
C TRP A 112 3.70 4.59 -6.09
N MET A 113 4.13 4.10 -4.92
CA MET A 113 3.20 3.86 -3.82
C MET A 113 2.57 5.14 -3.28
N TYR A 114 3.35 6.22 -3.14
CA TYR A 114 2.83 7.53 -2.72
C TYR A 114 1.88 8.11 -3.76
N PHE A 115 2.27 8.05 -5.04
CA PHE A 115 1.43 8.48 -6.15
C PHE A 115 0.09 7.74 -6.17
N TYR A 116 0.13 6.41 -6.06
CA TYR A 116 -1.06 5.56 -6.06
C TYR A 116 -1.99 5.82 -4.87
N ARG A 117 -1.46 6.02 -3.66
CA ARG A 117 -2.27 6.44 -2.49
C ARG A 117 -2.97 7.77 -2.75
N ALA A 118 -2.24 8.75 -3.30
CA ALA A 118 -2.81 10.06 -3.62
C ALA A 118 -3.87 9.98 -4.74
N VAL A 119 -3.64 9.17 -5.77
CA VAL A 119 -4.63 8.85 -6.82
C VAL A 119 -5.91 8.27 -6.22
N SER A 120 -5.78 7.30 -5.30
CA SER A 120 -6.91 6.69 -4.59
C SER A 120 -7.77 7.72 -3.85
N ASP A 121 -7.14 8.69 -3.18
CA ASP A 121 -7.84 9.79 -2.52
C ASP A 121 -8.53 10.75 -3.50
N VAL A 122 -7.89 11.07 -4.63
CA VAL A 122 -8.47 11.91 -5.68
C VAL A 122 -9.70 11.25 -6.29
N ILE A 123 -9.61 9.96 -6.64
CA ILE A 123 -10.74 9.18 -7.18
C ILE A 123 -11.90 9.19 -6.19
N ARG A 124 -11.63 8.96 -4.90
CA ARG A 124 -12.66 8.92 -3.86
C ARG A 124 -13.40 10.26 -3.73
N LYS A 125 -12.67 11.38 -3.83
CA LYS A 125 -13.24 12.74 -3.72
C LYS A 125 -13.99 13.18 -4.98
N THR A 126 -13.50 12.82 -6.15
CA THR A 126 -14.02 13.30 -7.45
C THR A 126 -15.09 12.39 -8.05
N SER A 127 -15.23 11.16 -7.54
CA SER A 127 -16.10 10.13 -8.13
C SER A 127 -15.76 9.82 -9.60
N SER A 128 -14.54 10.12 -10.06
CA SER A 128 -14.09 9.79 -11.41
C SER A 128 -13.72 8.31 -11.49
N MET A 129 -14.65 7.50 -12.02
CA MET A 129 -14.59 6.03 -11.94
C MET A 129 -13.85 5.35 -13.10
N GLU A 130 -13.75 5.99 -14.26
CA GLU A 130 -13.25 5.36 -15.49
C GLU A 130 -11.79 4.89 -15.40
N SER A 131 -10.97 5.51 -14.56
CA SER A 131 -9.56 5.13 -14.36
C SER A 131 -9.29 4.51 -12.98
N ALA A 132 -10.30 4.49 -12.12
CA ALA A 132 -10.15 4.07 -10.74
C ALA A 132 -9.66 2.62 -10.62
N GLN A 133 -10.20 1.76 -11.45
CA GLN A 133 -9.89 0.33 -11.45
C GLN A 133 -8.49 0.04 -11.99
N ALA A 134 -8.10 0.67 -13.10
CA ALA A 134 -6.77 0.51 -13.68
C ALA A 134 -5.67 0.97 -12.71
N TYR A 135 -5.91 2.06 -11.97
CA TYR A 135 -4.99 2.46 -10.89
C TYR A 135 -5.04 1.45 -9.74
N ALA A 136 -6.22 1.07 -9.24
CA ALA A 136 -6.37 0.12 -8.14
C ALA A 136 -5.62 -1.21 -8.37
N GLU A 137 -5.65 -1.74 -9.60
CA GLU A 137 -4.90 -2.94 -9.98
C GLU A 137 -3.39 -2.73 -9.87
N GLN A 138 -2.88 -1.59 -10.37
CA GLN A 138 -1.47 -1.23 -10.25
C GLN A 138 -1.03 -1.02 -8.80
N ILE A 139 -1.87 -0.39 -7.96
CA ILE A 139 -1.58 -0.23 -6.53
C ILE A 139 -1.44 -1.61 -5.89
N LEU A 140 -2.37 -2.52 -6.17
CA LEU A 140 -2.36 -3.84 -5.59
C LEU A 140 -1.15 -4.66 -6.04
N ASP A 141 -0.76 -4.62 -7.32
CA ASP A 141 0.45 -5.30 -7.80
C ASP A 141 1.73 -4.74 -7.14
N ALA A 142 1.85 -3.41 -7.04
CA ALA A 142 2.97 -2.77 -6.36
C ALA A 142 3.02 -3.14 -4.87
N THR A 143 1.86 -3.25 -4.24
CA THR A 143 1.72 -3.65 -2.83
C THR A 143 2.10 -5.12 -2.62
N LYS A 144 1.73 -6.03 -3.53
CA LYS A 144 2.13 -7.46 -3.49
C LYS A 144 3.66 -7.64 -3.45
N ARG A 145 4.38 -6.80 -4.19
CA ARG A 145 5.85 -6.86 -4.30
C ARG A 145 6.53 -6.18 -3.12
N THR A 146 5.87 -5.19 -2.54
CA THR A 146 6.42 -4.39 -1.43
C THR A 146 6.15 -5.03 -0.07
N TYR A 147 4.92 -5.43 0.23
CA TYR A 147 4.53 -5.84 1.57
C TYR A 147 4.39 -7.36 1.71
N ASN A 148 4.42 -7.83 2.97
CA ASN A 148 4.00 -9.19 3.24
C ASN A 148 2.48 -9.31 2.97
N LYS A 149 2.07 -10.44 2.40
CA LYS A 149 0.67 -10.77 2.11
C LYS A 149 -0.26 -10.63 3.32
N PHE A 150 0.22 -10.85 4.53
CA PHE A 150 -0.58 -10.74 5.75
C PHE A 150 -0.35 -9.43 6.50
N SER A 151 0.11 -8.39 5.79
CA SER A 151 0.24 -7.05 6.37
C SER A 151 -1.08 -6.27 6.33
N VAL A 152 -1.23 -5.34 7.27
CA VAL A 152 -2.34 -4.38 7.30
C VAL A 152 -2.39 -3.53 6.03
N ASN A 153 -1.23 -3.15 5.48
CA ASN A 153 -1.15 -2.39 4.22
C ASN A 153 -1.71 -3.22 3.05
N TYR A 154 -1.31 -4.49 2.93
CA TYR A 154 -1.85 -5.38 1.91
C TYR A 154 -3.37 -5.56 2.03
N PHE A 155 -3.87 -5.73 3.26
CA PHE A 155 -5.29 -5.79 3.53
C PHE A 155 -6.06 -4.58 2.99
N TYR A 156 -5.61 -3.37 3.32
CA TYR A 156 -6.31 -2.14 2.91
C TYR A 156 -6.29 -1.95 1.39
N GLU A 157 -5.22 -2.32 0.70
CA GLU A 157 -5.16 -2.22 -0.77
C GLU A 157 -6.03 -3.30 -1.45
N CYS A 158 -6.10 -4.52 -0.90
CA CYS A 158 -7.10 -5.51 -1.34
C CYS A 158 -8.53 -5.00 -1.14
N LEU A 159 -8.82 -4.38 0.01
CA LEU A 159 -10.13 -3.83 0.31
C LEU A 159 -10.49 -2.70 -0.66
N TYR A 160 -9.55 -1.77 -0.88
CA TYR A 160 -9.72 -0.67 -1.82
C TYR A 160 -10.01 -1.17 -3.24
N PHE A 161 -9.20 -2.12 -3.75
CA PHE A 161 -9.43 -2.76 -5.04
C PHE A 161 -10.83 -3.37 -5.15
N CYS A 162 -11.24 -4.14 -4.14
CA CYS A 162 -12.57 -4.75 -4.12
C CYS A 162 -13.69 -3.70 -4.13
N VAL A 163 -13.56 -2.63 -3.34
CA VAL A 163 -14.56 -1.55 -3.28
C VAL A 163 -14.66 -0.83 -4.62
N VAL A 164 -13.53 -0.45 -5.23
CA VAL A 164 -13.50 0.21 -6.53
C VAL A 164 -14.15 -0.65 -7.60
N SER A 165 -13.77 -1.92 -7.72
CA SER A 165 -14.35 -2.83 -8.71
C SER A 165 -15.85 -3.05 -8.50
N LEU A 166 -16.34 -3.06 -7.25
CA LEU A 166 -17.78 -3.15 -6.96
C LEU A 166 -18.56 -1.90 -7.38
N VAL A 167 -17.93 -0.73 -7.29
CA VAL A 167 -18.53 0.59 -7.54
C VAL A 167 -18.50 0.93 -9.02
N CYS A 168 -17.40 0.65 -9.73
CA CYS A 168 -17.26 0.89 -11.17
C CYS A 168 -18.15 -0.02 -12.03
N LYS A 169 -18.92 -0.94 -11.43
CA LYS A 169 -19.81 -1.90 -12.11
C LYS A 169 -19.14 -2.77 -13.19
N GLU A 170 -17.82 -2.76 -13.27
CA GLU A 170 -17.07 -3.79 -13.99
C GLU A 170 -17.13 -5.07 -13.17
N PHE A 171 -18.26 -5.77 -13.30
CA PHE A 171 -18.53 -7.05 -12.65
C PHE A 171 -17.72 -8.18 -13.31
N LYS A 172 -16.41 -8.08 -13.17
CA LYS A 172 -15.57 -9.22 -12.92
C LYS A 172 -14.70 -8.86 -11.73
N LEU A 173 -15.28 -8.67 -10.54
CA LEU A 173 -14.52 -8.97 -9.34
C LEU A 173 -14.20 -10.45 -9.45
N PRO A 174 -12.95 -10.84 -9.77
CA PRO A 174 -12.65 -12.24 -9.84
C PRO A 174 -12.90 -12.75 -8.42
N ARG A 175 -13.76 -13.75 -8.25
CA ARG A 175 -14.09 -14.38 -6.95
C ARG A 175 -12.83 -14.66 -6.11
N PHE A 176 -11.72 -14.87 -6.81
CA PHE A 176 -10.35 -14.84 -6.32
C PHE A 176 -10.03 -13.69 -5.36
N TYR A 177 -10.25 -12.41 -5.70
CA TYR A 177 -9.86 -11.27 -4.88
C TYR A 177 -10.75 -11.09 -3.64
N CYS A 178 -12.05 -11.41 -3.72
CA CYS A 178 -12.91 -11.46 -2.53
C CYS A 178 -12.43 -12.53 -1.53
N ASN A 179 -12.06 -13.71 -2.04
CA ASN A 179 -11.52 -14.78 -1.21
C ASN A 179 -10.16 -14.40 -0.62
N GLU A 180 -9.30 -13.75 -1.43
CA GLU A 180 -8.01 -13.26 -0.97
C GLU A 180 -8.17 -12.21 0.13
N LEU A 181 -9.04 -11.22 -0.06
CA LEU A 181 -9.38 -10.21 0.96
C LEU A 181 -9.85 -10.88 2.25
N LEU A 182 -10.72 -11.90 2.17
CA LEU A 182 -11.20 -12.62 3.35
C LEU A 182 -10.08 -13.38 4.07
N ILE A 183 -9.19 -14.05 3.33
CA ILE A 183 -8.03 -14.77 3.89
C ILE A 183 -7.12 -13.79 4.63
N VAL A 184 -6.78 -12.66 3.99
CA VAL A 184 -5.91 -11.65 4.58
C VAL A 184 -6.57 -11.02 5.81
N ALA A 185 -7.86 -10.68 5.73
CA ALA A 185 -8.59 -10.09 6.86
C ALA A 185 -8.57 -11.00 8.09
N LYS A 186 -8.78 -12.31 7.90
CA LYS A 186 -8.72 -13.29 9.00
C LYS A 186 -7.34 -13.40 9.61
N ALA A 187 -6.28 -13.30 8.80
CA ALA A 187 -4.90 -13.32 9.30
C ALA A 187 -4.56 -12.04 10.09
N VAL A 188 -5.03 -10.87 9.63
CA VAL A 188 -4.70 -9.56 10.21
C VAL A 188 -5.52 -9.25 11.47
N TYR A 189 -6.82 -9.55 11.45
CA TYR A 189 -7.76 -9.15 12.51
C TYR A 189 -8.28 -10.32 13.34
N GLY A 190 -8.06 -11.56 12.89
CA GLY A 190 -8.65 -12.76 13.45
C GLY A 190 -10.01 -13.09 12.85
N SER A 191 -10.39 -14.37 12.90
CA SER A 191 -11.61 -14.88 12.25
C SER A 191 -12.92 -14.34 12.82
N ASN A 192 -12.89 -13.85 14.07
CA ASN A 192 -14.08 -13.38 14.79
C ASN A 192 -14.22 -11.84 14.78
N ASP A 193 -13.38 -11.13 14.03
CA ASP A 193 -13.48 -9.68 13.94
C ASP A 193 -14.70 -9.24 13.13
N ARG A 194 -15.32 -8.12 13.51
CA ARG A 194 -16.52 -7.57 12.85
C ARG A 194 -16.27 -7.24 11.39
N ILE A 195 -15.03 -6.92 11.01
CA ILE A 195 -14.65 -6.66 9.62
C ILE A 195 -14.87 -7.89 8.72
N ILE A 196 -14.71 -9.10 9.26
CA ILE A 196 -14.93 -10.36 8.54
C ILE A 196 -16.40 -10.49 8.16
N SER A 197 -17.31 -10.29 9.13
CA SER A 197 -18.75 -10.34 8.89
C SER A 197 -19.19 -9.26 7.91
N PHE A 198 -18.62 -8.05 8.00
CA PHE A 198 -18.89 -6.98 7.04
C PHE A 198 -18.50 -7.38 5.62
N ILE A 199 -17.28 -7.88 5.41
CA ILE A 199 -16.80 -8.33 4.09
C ILE A 199 -17.68 -9.45 3.54
N LEU A 200 -18.02 -10.46 4.35
CA LEU A 200 -18.89 -11.57 3.95
C LEU A 200 -20.28 -11.10 3.51
N ASN A 201 -20.87 -10.15 4.23
CA ASN A 201 -22.17 -9.58 3.87
C ASN A 201 -22.12 -8.86 2.51
N GLN A 202 -21.06 -8.10 2.24
CA GLN A 202 -20.87 -7.43 0.95
C GLN A 202 -20.68 -8.44 -0.20
N ILE A 203 -19.92 -9.51 0.03
CA ILE A 203 -19.71 -10.59 -0.96
C ILE A 203 -21.03 -11.31 -1.26
N ASN A 204 -21.85 -11.58 -0.24
CA ASN A 204 -23.09 -12.34 -0.39
C ASN A 204 -24.24 -11.50 -0.97
N ALA A 205 -24.33 -10.21 -0.64
CA ALA A 205 -25.36 -9.31 -1.18
C ALA A 205 -25.23 -9.03 -2.69
N LYS A 206 -24.09 -9.41 -3.28
CA LYS A 206 -23.75 -9.25 -4.69
C LYS A 206 -23.80 -10.58 -5.47
N ARG A 207 -24.24 -11.68 -4.82
CA ARG A 207 -24.60 -12.96 -5.47
C ARG A 207 -26.07 -12.93 -5.88
#